data_AF-A0A9Q0R5B8-F1
#
_entry.id   AF-A0A9Q0R5B8-F1
#
_cell.length_a   1.000
_cell.length_b   1.000
_cell.length_c   1.000
_cell.angle_alpha   90.00
_cell.angle_beta   90.00
_cell.angle_gamma   90.00
#
_symmetry.space_group_name_H-M   'P 1'
#
loop_
_entity.id
_entity.type
_entity.pdbx_description
1 polymer ?
#
loop_
_entity_poly.entity_id
_entity_poly.type
_entity_poly.pdbx_seq_one_letter_code
_entity_poly.pdbx_strand_id
1 'polypeptide(L)'
;MKKNKNENEMKNLEKKVTKNLIEDYSNLLKENSFKDFSIFVENKSNPFEIKVHKSILCSRSPFFNKFLRQESLSISLNQFNKKEMESILSYIYYGNISFENKENLLELLEISIYFKLNLLKEIIQKKISNSINYSNFFQFLFQNRNLKLKEIEMKCFELINQNFSQIQNNENLFNLTKEEIIKFIQFKQEKKEIFQFDFFQFLNNWIEKRVESLRLRKFKNQANAKKRLFHSFFSLFDKDSISKQDFDKLNQFEFFLPNSFLINFERTIFEIQDQEKEKRINQKDKQIQEKEKKIERRDKRIKSFESENQKQKEEIEKQGKEIMNLKSENEKQRKENKEKILKQKEEEIQNLKSSFEERKEENEKNQRKSRSKSEI
;
A
#
# COMPACT_ATOMS: atom_id res chain seq x y z
N MET A 1 40.94 -2.75 25.26
CA MET A 1 41.20 -4.22 25.19
C MET A 1 41.18 -4.92 26.55
N LYS A 2 41.83 -4.43 27.62
CA LYS A 2 41.78 -5.07 28.96
C LYS A 2 40.38 -5.15 29.60
N LYS A 3 39.53 -4.12 29.44
CA LYS A 3 38.16 -4.07 30.00
C LYS A 3 37.25 -5.20 29.45
N ASN A 4 37.26 -5.42 28.14
CA ASN A 4 36.50 -6.51 27.49
C ASN A 4 37.01 -7.91 27.86
N LYS A 5 38.30 -8.06 28.21
CA LYS A 5 38.87 -9.34 28.63
C LYS A 5 38.38 -9.73 30.04
N ASN A 6 38.39 -8.78 30.97
CA ASN A 6 37.87 -9.00 32.33
C ASN A 6 36.35 -9.24 32.34
N GLU A 7 35.59 -8.54 31.50
CA GLU A 7 34.15 -8.79 31.35
C GLU A 7 33.84 -10.20 30.81
N ASN A 8 34.68 -10.72 29.91
CA ASN A 8 34.53 -12.08 29.39
C ASN A 8 34.92 -13.14 30.44
N GLU A 9 35.95 -12.89 31.25
CA GLU A 9 36.33 -13.78 32.37
C GLU A 9 35.24 -13.86 33.43
N MET A 10 34.66 -12.71 33.82
CA MET A 10 33.54 -12.68 34.78
C MET A 10 32.31 -13.43 34.25
N LYS A 11 31.93 -13.23 32.99
CA LYS A 11 30.84 -14.00 32.35
C LYS A 11 31.09 -15.50 32.34
N ASN A 12 32.34 -15.93 32.22
CA ASN A 12 32.70 -17.35 32.26
C ASN A 12 32.58 -17.94 33.68
N LEU A 13 32.98 -17.18 34.70
CA LEU A 13 32.81 -17.57 36.09
C LEU A 13 31.33 -17.67 36.47
N GLU A 14 30.51 -16.69 36.08
CA GLU A 14 29.06 -16.70 36.30
C GLU A 14 28.41 -17.95 35.68
N LYS A 15 28.76 -18.28 34.43
CA LYS A 15 28.28 -19.52 33.78
C LYS A 15 28.68 -20.78 34.55
N LYS A 16 29.90 -20.82 35.09
CA LYS A 16 30.38 -21.96 35.89
C LYS A 16 29.58 -22.10 37.19
N VAL A 17 29.33 -20.99 37.89
CA VAL A 17 28.50 -20.96 39.10
C VAL A 17 27.08 -21.47 38.80
N THR A 18 26.45 -20.97 37.72
CA THR A 18 25.11 -21.44 37.32
C THR A 18 25.11 -22.94 37.00
N LYS A 19 26.15 -23.43 36.31
CA LYS A 19 26.27 -24.86 35.98
C LYS A 19 26.37 -25.73 37.23
N ASN A 20 27.20 -25.33 38.19
CA ASN A 20 27.35 -26.06 39.45
C ASN A 20 26.01 -26.10 40.22
N LEU A 21 25.30 -24.97 40.29
CA LEU A 21 24.00 -24.91 40.96
C LEU A 21 22.97 -25.86 40.32
N ILE A 22 22.93 -25.96 38.99
CA ILE A 22 22.08 -26.90 38.25
C ILE A 22 22.42 -28.36 38.63
N GLU A 23 23.71 -28.67 38.76
CA GLU A 23 24.20 -30.00 39.16
C GLU A 23 23.84 -30.33 40.61
N ASP A 24 24.02 -29.38 41.53
CA ASP A 24 23.64 -29.52 42.95
C ASP A 24 22.14 -29.82 43.09
N TYR A 25 21.26 -29.08 42.39
CA TYR A 25 19.83 -29.37 42.38
C TYR A 25 19.48 -30.69 41.69
N SER A 26 20.24 -31.09 40.66
CA SER A 26 20.06 -32.42 40.05
C SER A 26 20.37 -33.54 41.05
N ASN A 27 21.43 -33.39 41.85
CA ASN A 27 21.81 -34.35 42.87
C ASN A 27 20.75 -34.41 43.99
N LEU A 28 20.22 -33.26 44.44
CA LEU A 28 19.11 -33.24 45.40
C LEU A 28 17.87 -33.99 44.92
N LEU A 29 17.55 -33.97 43.63
CA LEU A 29 16.43 -34.74 43.10
C LEU A 29 16.69 -36.26 43.16
N LYS A 30 17.93 -36.69 42.88
CA LYS A 30 18.33 -38.10 42.82
C LYS A 30 18.55 -38.72 44.20
N GLU A 31 19.17 -37.98 45.11
CA GLU A 31 19.46 -38.42 46.47
C GLU A 31 18.18 -38.46 47.32
N ASN A 32 18.19 -39.23 48.41
CA ASN A 32 17.02 -39.35 49.30
C ASN A 32 17.08 -38.44 50.53
N SER A 33 18.04 -37.53 50.58
CA SER A 33 18.27 -36.63 51.72
C SER A 33 17.24 -35.50 51.76
N PHE A 34 16.77 -35.15 52.97
CA PHE A 34 15.96 -33.94 53.26
C PHE A 34 14.63 -33.78 52.49
N LYS A 35 14.14 -34.83 51.82
CA LYS A 35 12.83 -34.85 51.16
C LYS A 35 11.72 -34.94 52.21
N ASP A 36 10.79 -33.99 52.15
CA ASP A 36 9.75 -33.74 53.17
C ASP A 36 8.32 -33.83 52.61
N PHE A 37 8.17 -34.31 51.37
CA PHE A 37 6.88 -34.49 50.69
C PHE A 37 6.87 -35.67 49.72
N SER A 38 5.71 -36.30 49.56
CA SER A 38 5.53 -37.44 48.65
C SER A 38 4.49 -37.14 47.57
N ILE A 39 4.86 -37.35 46.31
CA ILE A 39 3.94 -37.35 45.17
C ILE A 39 3.65 -38.80 44.81
N PHE A 40 2.37 -39.16 44.75
CA PHE A 40 1.90 -40.46 44.30
C PHE A 40 1.38 -40.34 42.86
N VAL A 41 1.92 -41.13 41.94
CA VAL A 41 1.52 -41.15 40.52
C VAL A 41 1.12 -42.56 40.08
N GLU A 42 0.50 -42.66 38.90
CA GLU A 42 -0.07 -43.90 38.37
C GLU A 42 -1.25 -44.46 39.20
N ASN A 43 -1.91 -45.50 38.66
CA ASN A 43 -3.21 -46.05 39.11
C ASN A 43 -3.39 -46.12 40.65
N LYS A 44 -4.59 -45.78 41.13
CA LYS A 44 -5.02 -45.84 42.54
C LYS A 44 -4.71 -47.18 43.24
N SER A 45 -4.65 -48.27 42.50
CA SER A 45 -4.40 -49.61 43.07
C SER A 45 -2.93 -49.88 43.42
N ASN A 46 -1.96 -49.25 42.74
CA ASN A 46 -0.53 -49.41 43.04
C ASN A 46 0.25 -48.14 42.63
N PRO A 47 0.17 -47.07 43.45
CA PRO A 47 0.79 -45.80 43.12
C PRO A 47 2.31 -45.84 43.30
N PHE A 48 3.04 -45.21 42.38
CA PHE A 48 4.47 -44.96 42.54
C PHE A 48 4.68 -43.73 43.43
N GLU A 49 5.42 -43.90 44.52
CA GLU A 49 5.82 -42.80 45.40
C GLU A 49 7.10 -42.13 44.89
N ILE A 50 7.06 -40.80 44.74
CA ILE A 50 8.21 -39.96 44.42
C ILE A 50 8.39 -38.96 45.56
N LYS A 51 9.48 -39.11 46.32
CA LYS A 51 9.85 -38.21 47.42
C LYS A 51 10.56 -36.96 46.89
N VAL A 52 10.19 -35.79 47.40
CA VAL A 52 10.61 -34.47 46.90
C VAL A 52 10.67 -33.42 48.02
N HIS A 53 11.25 -32.26 47.72
CA HIS A 53 11.39 -31.12 48.64
C HIS A 53 10.27 -30.09 48.43
N LYS A 54 9.49 -29.78 49.47
CA LYS A 54 8.42 -28.77 49.45
C LYS A 54 8.93 -27.39 49.02
N SER A 55 10.07 -26.98 49.57
CA SER A 55 10.67 -25.67 49.33
C SER A 55 10.93 -25.41 47.84
N ILE A 56 11.49 -26.39 47.14
CA ILE A 56 11.77 -26.32 45.70
C ILE A 56 10.47 -26.30 44.91
N LEU A 57 9.52 -27.19 45.20
CA LEU A 57 8.22 -27.22 44.50
C LEU A 57 7.46 -25.90 44.63
N CYS A 58 7.34 -25.38 45.86
CA CYS A 58 6.66 -24.12 46.15
C CYS A 58 7.32 -22.92 45.46
N SER A 59 8.65 -22.88 45.40
CA SER A 59 9.39 -21.79 44.77
C SER A 59 9.16 -21.76 43.25
N ARG A 60 9.03 -22.93 42.63
CA ARG A 60 9.10 -23.09 41.17
C ARG A 60 7.74 -23.29 40.51
N SER A 61 6.71 -23.64 41.29
CA SER A 61 5.36 -23.90 40.81
C SER A 61 4.30 -23.24 41.71
N PRO A 62 3.53 -22.27 41.17
CA PRO A 62 2.39 -21.70 41.86
C PRO A 62 1.30 -22.74 42.20
N PHE A 63 1.22 -23.85 41.45
CA PHE A 63 0.33 -24.95 41.78
C PHE A 63 0.73 -25.59 43.12
N PHE A 64 1.99 -26.03 43.25
CA PHE A 64 2.46 -26.65 44.48
C PHE A 64 2.49 -25.67 45.65
N ASN A 65 2.84 -24.41 45.44
CA ASN A 65 2.77 -23.37 46.48
C ASN A 65 1.35 -23.22 47.04
N LYS A 66 0.33 -23.20 46.18
CA LYS A 66 -1.07 -23.12 46.63
C LYS A 66 -1.50 -24.40 47.36
N PHE A 67 -1.12 -25.57 46.83
CA PHE A 67 -1.50 -26.86 47.41
C PHE A 67 -0.86 -27.07 48.80
N LEU A 68 0.45 -26.86 48.92
CA LEU A 68 1.22 -27.13 50.14
C LEU A 68 0.92 -26.17 51.30
N ARG A 69 0.27 -25.03 51.03
CA ARG A 69 -0.28 -24.14 52.08
C ARG A 69 -1.40 -24.79 52.89
N GLN A 70 -1.97 -25.89 52.41
CA GLN A 70 -2.97 -26.68 53.12
C GLN A 70 -2.34 -27.73 54.06
N GLU A 71 -1.03 -27.62 54.34
CA GLU A 71 -0.26 -28.49 55.25
C GLU A 71 -0.31 -29.98 54.91
N SER A 72 -0.60 -30.32 53.65
CA SER A 72 -0.62 -31.70 53.19
C SER A 72 0.78 -32.31 53.16
N LEU A 73 0.89 -33.57 53.58
CA LEU A 73 2.13 -34.35 53.56
C LEU A 73 2.36 -35.09 52.23
N SER A 74 1.30 -35.23 51.42
CA SER A 74 1.39 -35.87 50.11
C SER A 74 0.33 -35.35 49.13
N ILE A 75 0.48 -35.71 47.86
CA ILE A 75 -0.51 -35.48 46.79
C ILE A 75 -0.59 -36.70 45.87
N SER A 76 -1.79 -37.05 45.44
CA SER A 76 -2.01 -38.08 44.41
C SER A 76 -2.37 -37.42 43.07
N LEU A 77 -1.57 -37.71 42.04
CA LEU A 77 -1.69 -37.16 40.68
C LEU A 77 -1.82 -38.30 39.67
N ASN A 78 -2.90 -39.07 39.80
CA ASN A 78 -3.12 -40.33 39.08
C ASN A 78 -3.26 -40.16 37.55
N GLN A 79 -3.43 -38.93 37.06
CA GLN A 79 -3.49 -38.61 35.63
C GLN A 79 -2.11 -38.59 34.96
N PHE A 80 -1.02 -38.59 35.73
CA PHE A 80 0.35 -38.62 35.20
C PHE A 80 1.00 -39.97 35.50
N ASN A 81 1.83 -40.42 34.56
CA ASN A 81 2.70 -41.56 34.78
C ASN A 81 4.03 -41.14 35.44
N LYS A 82 4.81 -42.13 35.88
CA LYS A 82 6.10 -41.91 36.54
C LYS A 82 7.06 -41.10 35.67
N LYS A 83 7.20 -41.43 34.39
CA LYS A 83 8.16 -40.77 33.47
C LYS A 83 7.82 -39.31 33.23
N GLU A 84 6.55 -39.00 33.05
CA GLU A 84 6.05 -37.61 32.92
C GLU A 84 6.39 -36.81 34.17
N MET A 85 6.11 -37.38 35.34
CA MET A 85 6.35 -36.69 36.60
C MET A 85 7.83 -36.49 36.90
N GLU A 86 8.68 -37.48 36.61
CA GLU A 86 10.15 -37.36 36.70
C GLU A 86 10.69 -36.26 35.77
N SER A 87 10.13 -36.14 34.56
CA SER A 87 10.52 -35.10 33.59
C SER A 87 10.14 -33.69 34.08
N ILE A 88 8.94 -33.54 34.67
CA ILE A 88 8.50 -32.28 35.25
C ILE A 88 9.32 -31.91 36.50
N LEU A 89 9.64 -32.89 37.34
CA LEU A 89 10.50 -32.65 38.50
C LEU A 89 11.91 -32.24 38.08
N SER A 90 12.46 -32.85 37.03
CA SER A 90 13.74 -32.45 36.43
C SER A 90 13.72 -30.97 36.01
N TYR A 91 12.62 -30.53 35.40
CA TYR A 91 12.44 -29.12 35.03
C TYR A 91 12.35 -28.21 36.25
N ILE A 92 11.57 -28.61 37.25
CA ILE A 92 11.36 -27.84 38.46
C ILE A 92 12.68 -27.62 39.21
N TYR A 93 13.48 -28.67 39.36
CA TYR A 93 14.74 -28.62 40.12
C TYR A 93 15.85 -27.90 39.36
N TYR A 94 16.08 -28.26 38.10
CA TYR A 94 17.28 -27.81 37.38
C TYR A 94 17.01 -27.39 35.93
N GLY A 95 15.74 -27.14 35.58
CA GLY A 95 15.36 -26.51 34.31
C GLY A 95 15.52 -27.37 33.07
N ASN A 96 15.86 -28.65 33.21
CA ASN A 96 16.01 -29.55 32.09
C ASN A 96 14.76 -30.40 31.87
N ILE A 97 14.47 -30.70 30.61
CA ILE A 97 13.37 -31.55 30.21
C ILE A 97 13.87 -32.60 29.24
N SER A 98 13.71 -33.85 29.63
CA SER A 98 13.96 -35.03 28.81
C SER A 98 12.63 -35.66 28.37
N PHE A 99 11.91 -35.02 27.45
CA PHE A 99 10.94 -35.79 26.65
C PHE A 99 11.72 -36.41 25.51
N GLU A 100 12.01 -37.71 25.65
CA GLU A 100 12.68 -38.52 24.64
C GLU A 100 11.91 -38.48 23.31
N ASN A 101 10.59 -38.31 23.37
CA ASN A 101 9.74 -38.10 22.21
C ASN A 101 9.27 -36.63 22.14
N LYS A 102 9.90 -35.86 21.24
CA LYS A 102 9.42 -34.52 20.81
C LYS A 102 8.02 -34.55 20.17
N GLU A 103 7.42 -35.72 20.04
CA GLU A 103 6.24 -35.98 19.22
C GLU A 103 4.93 -35.50 19.84
N ASN A 104 4.88 -35.18 21.15
CA ASN A 104 3.67 -34.58 21.73
C ASN A 104 3.93 -33.32 22.57
N LEU A 105 4.43 -32.27 21.91
CA LEU A 105 4.58 -30.92 22.50
C LEU A 105 3.29 -30.39 23.14
N LEU A 106 2.12 -30.84 22.69
CA LEU A 106 0.83 -30.39 23.22
C LEU A 106 0.51 -31.01 24.59
N GLU A 107 0.76 -32.30 24.78
CA GLU A 107 0.67 -32.94 26.10
C GLU A 107 1.60 -32.23 27.10
N LEU A 108 2.84 -31.98 26.69
CA LEU A 108 3.80 -31.26 27.53
C LEU A 108 3.31 -29.85 27.87
N LEU A 109 2.69 -29.17 26.91
CA LEU A 109 2.09 -27.86 27.13
C LEU A 109 0.95 -27.94 28.15
N GLU A 110 0.06 -28.93 28.07
CA GLU A 110 -1.02 -29.15 29.05
C GLU A 110 -0.45 -29.34 30.46
N ILE A 111 0.59 -30.16 30.59
CA ILE A 111 1.29 -30.39 31.86
C ILE A 111 1.89 -29.09 32.39
N SER A 112 2.54 -28.29 31.53
CA SER A 112 3.12 -27.00 31.92
C SER A 112 2.06 -26.01 32.42
N ILE A 113 0.86 -26.02 31.83
CA ILE A 113 -0.27 -25.19 32.24
C ILE A 113 -0.83 -25.69 33.58
N TYR A 114 -0.98 -27.01 33.75
CA TYR A 114 -1.47 -27.64 34.97
C TYR A 114 -0.62 -27.25 36.18
N PHE A 115 0.70 -27.43 36.08
CA PHE A 115 1.65 -27.07 37.14
C PHE A 115 2.01 -25.58 37.17
N LYS A 116 1.41 -24.76 36.31
CA LYS A 116 1.64 -23.30 36.20
C LYS A 116 3.12 -22.93 35.98
N LEU A 117 3.81 -23.69 35.15
CA LEU A 117 5.22 -23.52 34.80
C LEU A 117 5.35 -22.55 33.61
N ASN A 118 5.21 -21.25 33.86
CA ASN A 118 5.08 -20.23 32.79
C ASN A 118 6.24 -20.19 31.79
N LEU A 119 7.50 -20.21 32.26
CA LEU A 119 8.66 -20.21 31.35
C LEU A 119 8.70 -21.46 30.47
N LEU A 120 8.32 -22.62 31.03
CA LEU A 120 8.23 -23.86 30.27
C LEU A 120 7.16 -23.75 29.19
N LYS A 121 5.96 -23.29 29.59
CA LYS A 121 4.85 -23.03 28.69
C LYS A 121 5.30 -22.16 27.51
N GLU A 122 5.98 -21.04 27.77
CA GLU A 122 6.48 -20.15 26.71
C GLU A 122 7.50 -20.83 25.77
N ILE A 123 8.43 -21.60 26.32
CA ILE A 123 9.42 -22.36 25.52
C ILE A 123 8.70 -23.35 24.60
N ILE A 124 7.72 -24.08 25.12
CA ILE A 124 6.96 -25.07 24.35
C ILE A 124 6.10 -24.37 23.30
N GLN A 125 5.41 -23.29 23.64
CA GLN A 125 4.61 -22.51 22.71
C GLN A 125 5.45 -22.03 21.52
N LYS A 126 6.63 -21.47 21.77
CA LYS A 126 7.55 -21.06 20.70
C LYS A 126 7.99 -22.24 19.82
N LYS A 127 8.28 -23.41 20.43
CA LYS A 127 8.62 -24.62 19.66
C LYS A 127 7.46 -25.10 18.80
N ILE A 128 6.24 -25.13 19.35
CA ILE A 128 5.03 -25.48 18.60
C ILE A 128 4.85 -24.50 17.45
N SER A 129 4.78 -23.19 17.72
CA SER A 129 4.59 -22.15 16.70
C SER A 129 5.61 -22.24 15.56
N ASN A 130 6.87 -22.55 15.86
CA ASN A 130 7.92 -22.71 14.85
C ASN A 130 7.81 -24.01 14.02
N SER A 131 7.11 -25.02 14.53
CA SER A 131 6.88 -26.30 13.85
C SER A 131 5.64 -26.32 12.96
N ILE A 132 4.76 -25.32 13.10
CA ILE A 132 3.53 -25.21 12.30
C ILE A 132 3.91 -24.84 10.86
N ASN A 133 3.42 -25.64 9.92
CA ASN A 133 3.66 -25.51 8.49
C ASN A 133 2.40 -25.91 7.68
N TYR A 134 2.49 -25.87 6.36
CA TYR A 134 1.37 -26.14 5.45
C TYR A 134 0.72 -27.52 5.65
N SER A 135 1.48 -28.56 6.05
CA SER A 135 0.93 -29.91 6.17
C SER A 135 0.23 -30.17 7.51
N ASN A 136 0.47 -29.37 8.55
CA ASN A 136 0.02 -29.67 9.91
C ASN A 136 -0.81 -28.55 10.59
N PHE A 137 -0.99 -27.37 9.96
CA PHE A 137 -1.66 -26.24 10.63
C PHE A 137 -3.12 -26.52 11.01
N PHE A 138 -3.88 -27.31 10.23
CA PHE A 138 -5.25 -27.69 10.61
C PHE A 138 -5.27 -28.57 11.86
N GLN A 139 -4.36 -29.54 11.93
CA GLN A 139 -4.22 -30.41 13.10
C GLN A 139 -3.94 -29.58 14.36
N PHE A 140 -2.96 -28.67 14.29
CA PHE A 140 -2.65 -27.78 15.41
C PHE A 140 -3.79 -26.83 15.76
N LEU A 141 -4.49 -26.28 14.75
CA LEU A 141 -5.64 -25.40 14.99
C LEU A 141 -6.74 -26.13 15.77
N PHE A 142 -7.08 -27.35 15.38
CA PHE A 142 -8.11 -28.14 16.06
C PHE A 142 -7.69 -28.57 17.46
N GLN A 143 -6.44 -28.98 17.64
CA GLN A 143 -5.90 -29.33 18.96
C GLN A 143 -5.87 -28.11 19.89
N ASN A 144 -5.67 -26.90 19.35
CA ASN A 144 -5.66 -25.66 20.12
C ASN A 144 -7.04 -25.22 20.65
N ARG A 145 -8.15 -25.87 20.26
CA ARG A 145 -9.50 -25.55 20.76
C ARG A 145 -9.62 -25.64 22.28
N ASN A 146 -8.96 -26.62 22.89
CA ASN A 146 -8.96 -26.82 24.33
C ASN A 146 -7.97 -25.90 25.05
N LEU A 147 -6.81 -25.64 24.41
CA LEU A 147 -5.71 -24.89 25.00
C LEU A 147 -5.89 -23.38 24.90
N LYS A 148 -6.63 -22.92 23.88
CA LYS A 148 -6.95 -21.51 23.61
C LYS A 148 -5.73 -20.61 23.56
N LEU A 149 -4.64 -21.10 22.94
CA LEU A 149 -3.41 -20.32 22.80
C LEU A 149 -3.48 -19.40 21.59
N LYS A 150 -3.40 -18.09 21.86
CA LYS A 150 -3.47 -17.07 20.82
C LYS A 150 -2.34 -17.16 19.80
N GLU A 151 -1.12 -17.47 20.22
CA GLU A 151 0.04 -17.51 19.32
C GLU A 151 -0.06 -18.60 18.25
N ILE A 152 -0.52 -19.80 18.65
CA ILE A 152 -0.79 -20.92 17.73
C ILE A 152 -1.95 -20.55 16.79
N GLU A 153 -3.04 -19.99 17.34
CA GLU A 153 -4.22 -19.57 16.57
C GLU A 153 -3.84 -18.54 15.47
N MET A 154 -3.08 -17.50 15.83
CA MET A 154 -2.58 -16.51 14.89
C MET A 154 -1.72 -17.14 13.80
N LYS A 155 -0.81 -18.05 14.16
CA LYS A 155 0.07 -18.70 13.18
C LYS A 155 -0.71 -19.59 12.19
N CYS A 156 -1.71 -20.32 12.67
CA CYS A 156 -2.59 -21.10 11.81
C CYS A 156 -3.43 -20.20 10.89
N PHE A 157 -3.97 -19.09 11.40
CA PHE A 157 -4.71 -18.13 10.56
C PHE A 157 -3.85 -17.46 9.50
N GLU A 158 -2.58 -17.16 9.80
CA GLU A 158 -1.62 -16.70 8.79
C GLU A 158 -1.47 -17.68 7.63
N LEU A 159 -1.29 -18.97 7.95
CA LEU A 159 -1.13 -20.01 6.94
C LEU A 159 -2.42 -20.27 6.16
N ILE A 160 -3.57 -20.27 6.82
CA ILE A 160 -4.88 -20.35 6.16
C ILE A 160 -5.02 -19.20 5.17
N ASN A 161 -4.68 -17.99 5.59
CA ASN A 161 -4.82 -16.82 4.74
C ASN A 161 -3.88 -16.86 3.52
N GLN A 162 -2.59 -17.13 3.75
CA GLN A 162 -1.57 -17.19 2.69
C GLN A 162 -1.89 -18.24 1.62
N ASN A 163 -2.56 -19.32 2.00
CA ASN A 163 -2.87 -20.42 1.10
C ASN A 163 -4.36 -20.54 0.79
N PHE A 164 -5.17 -19.51 1.07
CA PHE A 164 -6.63 -19.58 1.06
C PHE A 164 -7.18 -20.07 -0.29
N SER A 165 -6.67 -19.54 -1.40
CA SER A 165 -7.08 -19.91 -2.76
C SER A 165 -6.89 -21.41 -3.07
N GLN A 166 -5.90 -22.06 -2.46
CA GLN A 166 -5.60 -23.48 -2.63
C GLN A 166 -6.45 -24.37 -1.71
N ILE A 167 -6.80 -23.86 -0.52
CA ILE A 167 -7.51 -24.63 0.52
C ILE A 167 -9.00 -24.29 0.66
N GLN A 168 -9.54 -23.36 -0.15
CA GLN A 168 -10.94 -22.90 -0.06
C GLN A 168 -11.98 -24.04 -0.13
N ASN A 169 -11.64 -25.14 -0.79
CA ASN A 169 -12.49 -26.34 -0.92
C ASN A 169 -12.08 -27.48 0.02
N ASN A 170 -11.11 -27.26 0.91
CA ASN A 170 -10.61 -28.29 1.83
C ASN A 170 -11.65 -28.58 2.93
N GLU A 171 -11.93 -29.86 3.19
CA GLU A 171 -12.90 -30.27 4.21
C GLU A 171 -12.57 -29.75 5.62
N ASN A 172 -11.29 -29.66 5.98
CA ASN A 172 -10.86 -29.14 7.27
C ASN A 172 -11.26 -27.67 7.46
N LEU A 173 -11.25 -26.87 6.38
CA LEU A 173 -11.73 -25.49 6.43
C LEU A 173 -13.24 -25.44 6.71
N PHE A 174 -14.00 -26.40 6.18
CA PHE A 174 -15.42 -26.55 6.48
C PHE A 174 -15.73 -27.06 7.90
N ASN A 175 -14.75 -27.66 8.57
CA ASN A 175 -14.87 -28.16 9.95
C ASN A 175 -14.57 -27.08 11.01
N LEU A 176 -14.25 -25.86 10.60
CA LEU A 176 -14.13 -24.72 11.50
C LEU A 176 -15.47 -24.42 12.19
N THR A 177 -15.42 -24.02 13.46
CA THR A 177 -16.61 -23.56 14.18
C THR A 177 -16.99 -22.14 13.78
N LYS A 178 -18.21 -21.73 14.13
CA LYS A 178 -18.66 -20.34 13.94
C LYS A 178 -17.70 -19.36 14.62
N GLU A 179 -17.27 -19.65 15.85
CA GLU A 179 -16.35 -18.78 16.58
C GLU A 179 -14.99 -18.67 15.89
N GLU A 180 -14.46 -19.77 15.37
CA GLU A 180 -13.18 -19.78 14.65
C GLU A 180 -13.24 -18.95 13.36
N ILE A 181 -14.35 -19.03 12.61
CA ILE A 181 -14.54 -18.20 11.41
C ILE A 181 -14.64 -16.72 11.78
N ILE A 182 -15.38 -16.38 12.84
CA ILE A 182 -15.47 -14.99 13.33
C ILE A 182 -14.08 -14.47 13.67
N LYS A 183 -13.30 -15.23 14.44
CA LYS A 183 -11.92 -14.85 14.78
C LYS A 183 -11.03 -14.73 13.55
N PHE A 184 -11.21 -15.58 12.54
CA PHE A 184 -10.45 -15.49 11.30
C PHE A 184 -10.79 -14.22 10.49
N ILE A 185 -12.07 -13.85 10.44
CA ILE A 185 -12.52 -12.58 9.83
C ILE A 185 -11.90 -11.40 10.58
N GLN A 186 -11.96 -11.39 11.90
CA GLN A 186 -11.36 -10.34 12.74
C GLN A 186 -9.85 -10.24 12.53
N PHE A 187 -9.15 -11.37 12.50
CA PHE A 187 -7.71 -11.42 12.21
C PHE A 187 -7.36 -10.76 10.86
N LYS A 188 -8.14 -11.02 9.81
CA LYS A 188 -7.95 -10.38 8.49
C LYS A 188 -8.18 -8.88 8.53
N GLN A 189 -9.19 -8.42 9.27
CA GLN A 189 -9.50 -7.01 9.45
C GLN A 189 -8.41 -6.26 10.21
N GLU A 190 -7.90 -6.85 11.29
CA GLU A 190 -6.77 -6.30 12.05
C GLU A 190 -5.53 -6.11 11.16
N LYS A 191 -5.32 -7.01 10.19
CA LYS A 191 -4.27 -6.91 9.17
C LYS A 191 -4.62 -6.02 7.98
N LYS A 192 -5.82 -5.42 7.95
CA LYS A 192 -6.34 -4.57 6.87
C LYS A 192 -6.29 -5.25 5.49
N GLU A 193 -6.55 -6.54 5.46
CA GLU A 193 -6.58 -7.31 4.21
C GLU A 193 -7.93 -7.15 3.50
N ILE A 194 -7.89 -7.08 2.16
CA ILE A 194 -9.09 -7.03 1.34
C ILE A 194 -9.61 -8.46 1.14
N PHE A 195 -10.88 -8.68 1.46
CA PHE A 195 -11.58 -9.93 1.22
C PHE A 195 -11.96 -10.05 -0.26
N GLN A 196 -11.53 -11.16 -0.85
CA GLN A 196 -11.81 -11.52 -2.24
C GLN A 196 -13.13 -12.28 -2.35
N PHE A 197 -13.70 -12.34 -3.56
CA PHE A 197 -14.98 -13.00 -3.83
C PHE A 197 -14.99 -14.49 -3.43
N ASP A 198 -13.87 -15.19 -3.61
CA ASP A 198 -13.70 -16.61 -3.24
C ASP A 198 -13.92 -16.86 -1.74
N PHE A 199 -13.51 -15.93 -0.87
CA PHE A 199 -13.75 -16.01 0.56
C PHE A 199 -15.24 -15.95 0.90
N PHE A 200 -16.01 -15.12 0.21
CA PHE A 200 -17.44 -15.03 0.40
C PHE A 200 -18.17 -16.26 -0.14
N GLN A 201 -17.71 -16.83 -1.25
CA GLN A 201 -18.20 -18.12 -1.75
C GLN A 201 -17.97 -19.22 -0.70
N PHE A 202 -16.77 -19.28 -0.12
CA PHE A 202 -16.47 -20.19 0.99
C PHE A 202 -17.44 -20.00 2.15
N LEU A 203 -17.66 -18.77 2.61
CA LEU A 203 -18.58 -18.50 3.73
C LEU A 203 -20.00 -18.97 3.44
N ASN A 204 -20.51 -18.74 2.22
CA ASN A 204 -21.82 -19.27 1.86
C ASN A 204 -21.83 -20.79 1.91
N ASN A 205 -20.88 -21.45 1.24
CA ASN A 205 -20.81 -22.90 1.20
C ASN A 205 -20.71 -23.50 2.61
N TRP A 206 -19.97 -22.84 3.51
CA TRP A 206 -19.89 -23.21 4.92
C TRP A 206 -21.25 -23.09 5.62
N ILE A 207 -21.97 -21.97 5.42
CA ILE A 207 -23.31 -21.75 5.99
C ILE A 207 -24.29 -22.80 5.49
N GLU A 208 -24.26 -23.13 4.20
CA GLU A 208 -25.14 -24.13 3.60
C GLU A 208 -24.92 -25.50 4.21
N LYS A 209 -23.66 -25.98 4.22
CA LYS A 209 -23.28 -27.25 4.85
C LYS A 209 -23.66 -27.27 6.33
N ARG A 210 -23.47 -26.15 7.05
CA ARG A 210 -23.84 -26.05 8.46
C ARG A 210 -25.34 -26.15 8.67
N VAL A 211 -26.15 -25.46 7.87
CA VAL A 211 -27.62 -25.51 7.99
C VAL A 211 -28.17 -26.88 7.60
N GLU A 212 -27.60 -27.50 6.58
CA GLU A 212 -27.95 -28.87 6.16
C GLU A 212 -27.68 -29.88 7.29
N SER A 213 -26.55 -29.73 7.99
CA SER A 213 -26.22 -30.57 9.15
C SER A 213 -27.23 -30.49 10.31
N LEU A 214 -28.00 -29.40 10.41
CA LEU A 214 -29.00 -29.22 11.47
C LEU A 214 -30.29 -30.04 11.24
N ARG A 215 -30.45 -30.69 10.07
CA ARG A 215 -31.61 -31.52 9.71
C ARG A 215 -32.97 -30.86 10.02
N LEU A 216 -33.06 -29.54 9.83
CA LEU A 216 -34.28 -28.78 10.12
C LEU A 216 -35.39 -29.17 9.14
N ARG A 217 -36.52 -29.67 9.64
CA ARG A 217 -37.63 -30.20 8.82
C ARG A 217 -38.40 -29.16 8.00
N LYS A 218 -38.41 -27.89 8.44
CA LYS A 218 -39.17 -26.80 7.80
C LYS A 218 -38.23 -25.88 7.02
N PHE A 219 -38.53 -25.63 5.74
CA PHE A 219 -37.80 -24.67 4.90
C PHE A 219 -37.65 -23.29 5.55
N LYS A 220 -38.70 -22.78 6.21
CA LYS A 220 -38.67 -21.50 6.94
C LYS A 220 -37.60 -21.48 8.04
N ASN A 221 -37.37 -22.61 8.71
CA ASN A 221 -36.37 -22.69 9.78
C ASN A 221 -34.95 -22.73 9.20
N GLN A 222 -34.75 -23.42 8.08
CA GLN A 222 -33.48 -23.42 7.35
C GLN A 222 -33.12 -22.02 6.84
N ALA A 223 -34.07 -21.33 6.21
CA ALA A 223 -33.89 -19.95 5.73
C ALA A 223 -33.55 -18.97 6.88
N ASN A 224 -34.25 -19.09 8.02
CA ASN A 224 -33.94 -18.29 9.21
C ASN A 224 -32.55 -18.59 9.79
N ALA A 225 -32.14 -19.86 9.81
CA ALA A 225 -30.80 -20.26 10.26
C ALA A 225 -29.70 -19.71 9.35
N LYS A 226 -29.88 -19.83 8.02
CA LYS A 226 -28.99 -19.20 7.03
C LYS A 226 -28.87 -17.70 7.30
N LYS A 227 -30.00 -16.98 7.38
CA LYS A 227 -30.03 -15.53 7.61
C LYS A 227 -29.31 -15.10 8.90
N ARG A 228 -29.46 -15.86 9.98
CA ARG A 228 -28.76 -15.59 11.27
C ARG A 228 -27.25 -15.76 11.15
N LEU A 229 -26.78 -16.84 10.53
CA LEU A 229 -25.34 -17.09 10.34
C LEU A 229 -24.73 -16.05 9.39
N PHE A 230 -25.40 -15.77 8.28
CA PHE A 230 -25.04 -14.70 7.36
C PHE A 230 -24.90 -13.37 8.10
N HIS A 231 -25.92 -12.94 8.83
CA HIS A 231 -25.84 -11.69 9.57
C HIS A 231 -24.67 -11.64 10.56
N SER A 232 -24.38 -12.76 11.25
CA SER A 232 -23.29 -12.79 12.23
C SER A 232 -21.87 -12.70 11.65
N PHE A 233 -21.66 -13.08 10.39
CA PHE A 233 -20.38 -12.89 9.72
C PHE A 233 -20.36 -11.54 9.01
N PHE A 234 -21.44 -11.19 8.32
CA PHE A 234 -21.47 -10.00 7.48
C PHE A 234 -21.55 -8.69 8.26
N SER A 235 -22.03 -8.72 9.50
CA SER A 235 -21.93 -7.58 10.41
C SER A 235 -20.50 -7.22 10.79
N LEU A 236 -19.54 -8.12 10.55
CA LEU A 236 -18.14 -7.88 10.89
C LEU A 236 -17.43 -7.09 9.79
N PHE A 237 -17.78 -7.27 8.51
CA PHE A 237 -17.03 -6.62 7.42
C PHE A 237 -17.21 -5.10 7.42
N ASP A 238 -16.09 -4.39 7.45
CA ASP A 238 -16.08 -2.95 7.25
C ASP A 238 -16.18 -2.60 5.77
N LYS A 239 -16.65 -1.38 5.52
CA LYS A 239 -16.86 -0.79 4.20
C LYS A 239 -15.67 -0.93 3.24
N ASP A 240 -14.46 -0.77 3.76
CA ASP A 240 -13.22 -0.78 2.95
C ASP A 240 -12.64 -2.18 2.76
N SER A 241 -13.28 -3.21 3.32
CA SER A 241 -12.73 -4.56 3.37
C SER A 241 -12.96 -5.34 2.07
N ILE A 242 -13.75 -4.82 1.12
CA ILE A 242 -14.17 -5.57 -0.09
C ILE A 242 -13.92 -4.70 -1.31
N SER A 243 -13.33 -5.28 -2.35
CA SER A 243 -13.14 -4.58 -3.62
C SER A 243 -14.49 -4.36 -4.32
N LYS A 244 -14.61 -3.27 -5.10
CA LYS A 244 -15.82 -3.02 -5.91
C LYS A 244 -16.12 -4.18 -6.87
N GLN A 245 -15.09 -4.75 -7.49
CA GLN A 245 -15.24 -5.87 -8.42
C GLN A 245 -15.80 -7.12 -7.73
N ASP A 246 -15.34 -7.41 -6.52
CA ASP A 246 -15.83 -8.57 -5.77
C ASP A 246 -17.23 -8.34 -5.23
N PHE A 247 -17.58 -7.11 -4.84
CA PHE A 247 -18.95 -6.78 -4.45
C PHE A 247 -19.94 -6.88 -5.62
N ASP A 248 -19.58 -6.37 -6.80
CA ASP A 248 -20.42 -6.49 -7.99
C ASP A 248 -20.72 -7.97 -8.30
N LYS A 249 -19.73 -8.85 -8.12
CA LYS A 249 -19.94 -10.31 -8.20
C LYS A 249 -20.88 -10.81 -7.10
N LEU A 250 -20.73 -10.37 -5.85
CA LEU A 250 -21.63 -10.78 -4.75
C LEU A 250 -23.09 -10.43 -5.01
N ASN A 251 -23.34 -9.23 -5.54
CA ASN A 251 -24.69 -8.78 -5.88
C ASN A 251 -25.31 -9.60 -7.02
N GLN A 252 -24.50 -10.02 -8.01
CA GLN A 252 -24.97 -10.84 -9.12
C GLN A 252 -25.37 -12.27 -8.70
N PHE A 253 -24.78 -12.80 -7.63
CA PHE A 253 -25.02 -14.16 -7.16
C PHE A 253 -26.24 -14.30 -6.24
N GLU A 254 -27.05 -13.25 -6.06
CA GLU A 254 -28.24 -13.24 -5.17
C GLU A 254 -27.96 -13.85 -3.78
N PHE A 255 -26.75 -13.63 -3.24
CA PHE A 255 -26.50 -13.97 -1.85
C PHE A 255 -27.54 -13.24 -0.99
N PHE A 256 -28.08 -13.92 0.03
CA PHE A 256 -28.94 -13.30 1.04
C PHE A 256 -28.13 -12.32 1.90
N LEU A 257 -27.65 -11.24 1.29
CA LEU A 257 -26.94 -10.16 1.92
C LEU A 257 -27.95 -9.41 2.80
N PRO A 258 -27.69 -9.24 4.10
CA PRO A 258 -28.57 -8.47 4.96
C PRO A 258 -28.73 -7.03 4.42
N ASN A 259 -29.94 -6.46 4.47
CA ASN A 259 -30.16 -5.07 4.06
C ASN A 259 -29.18 -4.09 4.76
N SER A 260 -28.78 -4.35 6.00
CA SER A 260 -27.77 -3.55 6.70
C SER A 260 -26.39 -3.57 6.02
N PHE A 261 -26.00 -4.71 5.43
CA PHE A 261 -24.77 -4.86 4.67
C PHE A 261 -24.87 -4.14 3.33
N LEU A 262 -25.99 -4.32 2.61
CA LEU A 262 -26.27 -3.61 1.36
C LEU A 262 -26.27 -2.09 1.54
N ILE A 263 -26.96 -1.57 2.56
CA ILE A 263 -27.02 -0.12 2.86
C ILE A 263 -25.64 0.44 3.22
N ASN A 264 -24.87 -0.28 4.05
CA ASN A 264 -23.51 0.15 4.40
C ASN A 264 -22.63 0.19 3.15
N PHE A 265 -22.75 -0.79 2.26
CA PHE A 265 -21.94 -0.87 1.05
C PHE A 265 -22.36 0.11 -0.04
N GLU A 266 -23.66 0.32 -0.28
CA GLU A 266 -24.18 1.33 -1.21
C GLU A 266 -23.70 2.73 -0.84
N ARG A 267 -23.68 3.05 0.46
CA ARG A 267 -23.12 4.30 0.98
C ARG A 267 -21.62 4.40 0.70
N THR A 268 -20.87 3.31 0.85
CA THR A 268 -19.43 3.26 0.51
C THR A 268 -19.18 3.42 -0.99
N ILE A 269 -19.99 2.78 -1.85
CA ILE A 269 -19.88 2.93 -3.30
C ILE A 269 -20.10 4.40 -3.66
N PHE A 270 -21.11 5.04 -3.08
CA PHE A 270 -21.37 6.45 -3.33
C PHE A 270 -20.17 7.32 -2.92
N GLU A 271 -19.60 7.08 -1.73
CA GLU A 271 -18.41 7.78 -1.22
C GLU A 271 -17.16 7.55 -2.11
N ILE A 272 -16.91 6.32 -2.57
CA ILE A 272 -15.81 5.99 -3.49
C ILE A 272 -16.01 6.63 -4.87
N GLN A 273 -17.23 6.58 -5.41
CA GLN A 273 -17.56 7.21 -6.70
C GLN A 273 -17.39 8.73 -6.65
N ASP A 274 -17.71 9.35 -5.52
CA ASP A 274 -17.54 10.78 -5.30
C ASP A 274 -16.05 11.16 -5.25
N GLN A 275 -15.23 10.38 -4.52
CA GLN A 275 -13.77 10.56 -4.49
C GLN A 275 -13.11 10.34 -5.86
N GLU A 276 -13.57 9.35 -6.64
CA GLU A 276 -13.08 9.12 -8.01
C GLU A 276 -13.48 10.25 -8.96
N LYS A 277 -14.70 10.79 -8.84
CA LYS A 277 -15.13 11.98 -9.58
C LYS A 277 -14.26 13.18 -9.22
N GLU A 278 -14.02 13.40 -7.94
CA GLU A 278 -13.20 14.51 -7.44
C GLU A 278 -11.75 14.41 -7.96
N LYS A 279 -11.16 13.21 -7.98
CA LYS A 279 -9.84 12.97 -8.59
C LYS A 279 -9.83 13.28 -10.10
N ARG A 280 -10.88 12.89 -10.84
CA ARG A 280 -11.01 13.19 -12.28
C ARG A 280 -11.18 14.69 -12.54
N ILE A 281 -11.93 15.39 -11.69
CA ILE A 281 -12.09 16.85 -11.76
C ILE A 281 -10.72 17.52 -11.54
N ASN A 282 -10.03 17.18 -10.45
CA ASN A 282 -8.70 17.72 -10.14
C ASN A 282 -7.68 17.48 -11.26
N GLN A 283 -7.74 16.32 -11.94
CA GLN A 283 -6.86 16.02 -13.08
C GLN A 283 -7.21 16.87 -14.30
N LYS A 284 -8.51 17.10 -14.58
CA LYS A 284 -8.95 18.01 -15.64
C LYS A 284 -8.56 19.46 -15.35
N ASP A 285 -8.69 19.90 -14.10
CA ASP A 285 -8.31 21.26 -13.70
C ASP A 285 -6.82 21.52 -13.89
N LYS A 286 -5.95 20.54 -13.58
CA LYS A 286 -4.51 20.62 -13.91
C LYS A 286 -4.27 20.75 -15.41
N GLN A 287 -4.99 19.99 -16.24
CA GLN A 287 -4.87 20.08 -17.70
C GLN A 287 -5.37 21.43 -18.23
N ILE A 288 -6.43 21.99 -17.63
CA ILE A 288 -6.95 23.32 -17.97
C ILE A 288 -5.91 24.38 -17.63
N GLN A 289 -5.34 24.36 -16.42
CA GLN A 289 -4.28 25.30 -16.01
C GLN A 289 -3.06 25.25 -16.93
N GLU A 290 -2.66 24.05 -17.40
CA GLU A 290 -1.58 23.93 -18.38
C GLU A 290 -1.94 24.52 -19.74
N LYS A 291 -3.19 24.36 -20.19
CA LYS A 291 -3.68 24.96 -21.43
C LYS A 291 -3.76 26.48 -21.31
N GLU A 292 -4.25 27.01 -20.19
CA GLU A 292 -4.28 28.45 -19.91
C GLU A 292 -2.88 29.07 -19.94
N LYS A 293 -1.89 28.43 -19.31
CA LYS A 293 -0.48 28.87 -19.39
C LYS A 293 0.05 28.86 -20.83
N LYS A 294 -0.36 27.89 -21.66
CA LYS A 294 0.01 27.85 -23.09
C LYS A 294 -0.66 28.96 -23.89
N ILE A 295 -1.93 29.28 -23.60
CA ILE A 295 -2.66 30.39 -24.20
C ILE A 295 -1.99 31.71 -23.81
N GLU A 296 -1.70 31.93 -22.54
CA GLU A 296 -1.04 33.14 -22.05
C GLU A 296 0.33 33.38 -22.73
N ARG A 297 1.10 32.30 -22.94
CA ARG A 297 2.36 32.37 -23.71
C ARG A 297 2.14 32.74 -25.17
N ARG A 298 1.06 32.24 -25.81
CA ARG A 298 0.70 32.60 -27.18
C ARG A 298 0.26 34.05 -27.26
N ASP A 299 -0.54 34.53 -26.33
CA ASP A 299 -1.00 35.93 -26.29
C ASP A 299 0.16 36.90 -26.12
N LYS A 300 1.14 36.56 -25.28
CA LYS A 300 2.40 37.34 -25.16
C LYS A 300 3.17 37.39 -26.48
N ARG A 301 3.23 36.28 -27.23
CA ARG A 301 3.86 36.26 -28.56
C ARG A 301 3.09 37.10 -29.58
N ILE A 302 1.75 37.00 -29.59
CA ILE A 302 0.89 37.79 -30.49
C ILE A 302 1.13 39.28 -30.22
N LYS A 303 1.09 39.72 -28.96
CA LYS A 303 1.38 41.11 -28.60
C LYS A 303 2.77 41.58 -29.05
N SER A 304 3.78 40.71 -28.95
CA SER A 304 5.13 41.00 -29.46
C SER A 304 5.12 41.21 -30.98
N PHE A 305 4.47 40.31 -31.73
CA PHE A 305 4.33 40.42 -33.18
C PHE A 305 3.54 41.66 -33.59
N GLU A 306 2.47 42.00 -32.89
CA GLU A 306 1.68 43.22 -33.14
C GLU A 306 2.52 44.48 -32.94
N SER A 307 3.32 44.55 -31.86
CA SER A 307 4.27 45.64 -31.63
C SER A 307 5.30 45.75 -32.77
N GLU A 308 5.84 44.62 -33.23
CA GLU A 308 6.84 44.59 -34.29
C GLU A 308 6.26 45.01 -35.65
N ASN A 309 5.05 44.53 -35.98
CA ASN A 309 4.31 44.97 -37.16
C ASN A 309 3.99 46.47 -37.11
N GLN A 310 3.67 47.01 -35.94
CA GLN A 310 3.41 48.43 -35.78
C GLN A 310 4.68 49.27 -36.04
N LYS A 311 5.84 48.84 -35.54
CA LYS A 311 7.13 49.47 -35.84
C LYS A 311 7.46 49.43 -37.34
N GLN A 312 7.27 48.27 -37.99
CA GLN A 312 7.49 48.15 -39.44
C GLN A 312 6.56 49.08 -40.23
N LYS A 313 5.30 49.22 -39.80
CA LYS A 313 4.34 50.13 -40.44
C LYS A 313 4.77 51.59 -40.33
N GLU A 314 5.25 52.02 -39.16
CA GLU A 314 5.81 53.36 -38.94
C GLU A 314 7.05 53.61 -39.82
N GLU A 315 7.92 52.60 -39.96
CA GLU A 315 9.11 52.68 -40.81
C GLU A 315 8.77 52.81 -42.30
N ILE A 316 7.80 52.01 -42.79
CA ILE A 316 7.28 52.12 -44.15
C ILE A 316 6.68 53.52 -44.39
N GLU A 317 5.94 54.07 -43.42
CA GLU A 317 5.37 55.41 -43.54
C GLU A 317 6.46 56.50 -43.63
N LYS A 318 7.53 56.34 -42.85
CA LYS A 318 8.69 57.24 -42.90
C LYS A 318 9.40 57.17 -44.25
N GLN A 319 9.67 55.96 -44.76
CA GLN A 319 10.24 55.75 -46.10
C GLN A 319 9.34 56.32 -47.19
N GLY A 320 8.01 56.19 -47.07
CA GLY A 320 7.05 56.77 -48.01
C GLY A 320 7.12 58.30 -48.07
N LYS A 321 7.25 58.97 -46.92
CA LYS A 321 7.45 60.43 -46.85
C LYS A 321 8.78 60.85 -47.49
N GLU A 322 9.84 60.09 -47.27
CA GLU A 322 11.16 60.34 -47.85
C GLU A 322 11.17 60.21 -49.39
N ILE A 323 10.53 59.15 -49.91
CA ILE A 323 10.32 58.98 -51.37
C ILE A 323 9.51 60.14 -51.96
N MET A 324 8.50 60.64 -51.24
CA MET A 324 7.68 61.76 -51.70
C MET A 324 8.51 63.06 -51.80
N ASN A 325 9.37 63.31 -50.83
CA ASN A 325 10.31 64.44 -50.86
C ASN A 325 11.32 64.31 -52.00
N LEU A 326 11.91 63.13 -52.21
CA LEU A 326 12.83 62.89 -53.34
C LEU A 326 12.15 63.07 -54.70
N LYS A 327 10.86 62.73 -54.81
CA LYS A 327 10.07 62.97 -56.04
C LYS A 327 9.85 64.45 -56.28
N SER A 328 9.50 65.23 -55.25
CA SER A 328 9.27 66.67 -55.39
C SER A 328 10.58 67.43 -55.72
N GLU A 329 11.71 67.03 -55.12
CA GLU A 329 13.04 67.53 -55.50
C GLU A 329 13.39 67.21 -56.94
N ASN A 330 13.19 65.96 -57.37
CA ASN A 330 13.43 65.56 -58.77
C ASN A 330 12.55 66.35 -59.76
N GLU A 331 11.28 66.59 -59.44
CA GLU A 331 10.40 67.40 -60.28
C GLU A 331 10.86 68.85 -60.38
N LYS A 332 11.30 69.43 -59.26
CA LYS A 332 11.87 70.79 -59.24
C LYS A 332 13.12 70.86 -60.11
N GLN A 333 14.01 69.88 -59.99
CA GLN A 333 15.24 69.79 -60.78
C GLN A 333 14.97 69.59 -62.28
N ARG A 334 13.92 68.82 -62.62
CA ARG A 334 13.45 68.69 -64.01
C ARG A 334 12.91 69.99 -64.58
N LYS A 335 12.16 70.77 -63.80
CA LYS A 335 11.67 72.09 -64.22
C LYS A 335 12.82 73.07 -64.45
N GLU A 336 13.77 73.14 -63.52
CA GLU A 336 14.98 73.96 -63.66
C GLU A 336 15.81 73.56 -64.89
N ASN A 337 15.97 72.26 -65.16
CA ASN A 337 16.67 71.78 -66.35
C ASN A 337 15.90 72.13 -67.64
N LYS A 338 14.58 72.02 -67.66
CA LYS A 338 13.75 72.44 -68.81
C LYS A 338 13.88 73.94 -69.09
N GLU A 339 13.86 74.77 -68.05
CA GLU A 339 14.05 76.23 -68.20
C GLU A 339 15.45 76.58 -68.73
N LYS A 340 16.50 75.90 -68.26
CA LYS A 340 17.86 76.06 -68.81
C LYS A 340 17.93 75.71 -70.29
N ILE A 341 17.32 74.59 -70.70
CA ILE A 341 17.27 74.16 -72.11
C ILE A 341 16.46 75.17 -72.94
N LEU A 342 15.35 75.69 -72.42
CA LEU A 342 14.52 76.67 -73.12
C LEU A 342 15.31 77.96 -73.37
N LYS A 343 16.01 78.48 -72.36
CA LYS A 343 16.88 79.65 -72.51
C LYS A 343 17.96 79.43 -73.56
N GLN A 344 18.62 78.27 -73.58
CA GLN A 344 19.61 77.94 -74.61
C GLN A 344 18.99 77.92 -76.02
N LYS A 345 17.78 77.36 -76.17
CA LYS A 345 17.08 77.34 -77.46
C LYS A 345 16.61 78.72 -77.89
N GLU A 346 16.20 79.58 -76.96
CA GLU A 346 15.83 80.97 -77.25
C GLU A 346 17.04 81.77 -77.72
N GLU A 347 18.21 81.58 -77.09
CA GLU A 347 19.48 82.15 -77.55
C GLU A 347 19.85 81.64 -78.96
N GLU A 348 19.74 80.34 -79.23
CA GLU A 348 19.95 79.79 -80.59
C GLU A 348 18.99 80.39 -81.62
N ILE A 349 17.70 80.53 -81.30
CA ILE A 349 16.70 81.12 -82.20
C ILE A 349 17.01 82.60 -82.43
N GLN A 350 17.45 83.35 -81.42
CA GLN A 350 17.88 84.73 -81.60
C GLN A 350 19.08 84.84 -82.54
N ASN A 351 20.08 83.98 -82.37
CA ASN A 351 21.25 83.91 -83.24
C ASN A 351 20.87 83.56 -84.69
N LEU A 352 19.92 82.62 -84.87
CA LEU A 352 19.41 82.26 -86.19
C LEU A 352 18.60 83.41 -86.83
N LYS A 353 17.79 84.13 -86.06
CA LYS A 353 17.00 85.28 -86.54
C LYS A 353 17.89 86.43 -87.00
N SER A 354 18.91 86.76 -86.21
CA SER A 354 19.90 87.79 -86.59
C SER A 354 20.65 87.39 -87.87
N SER A 355 21.05 86.12 -88.01
CA SER A 355 21.60 85.61 -89.27
C SER A 355 20.63 85.66 -90.45
N PHE A 356 19.32 85.47 -90.22
CA PHE A 356 18.31 85.52 -91.26
C PHE A 356 18.00 86.96 -91.72
N GLU A 357 17.99 87.92 -90.80
CA GLU A 357 17.82 89.34 -91.14
C GLU A 357 19.01 89.87 -91.96
N GLU A 358 20.24 89.49 -91.61
CA GLU A 358 21.43 89.79 -92.42
C GLU A 358 21.27 89.26 -93.86
N ARG A 359 20.81 88.02 -94.03
CA ARG A 359 20.56 87.44 -95.36
C ARG A 359 19.40 88.10 -96.12
N LYS A 360 18.40 88.62 -95.41
CA LYS A 360 17.24 89.30 -96.00
C LYS A 360 17.62 90.69 -96.51
N GLU A 361 18.41 91.44 -95.74
CA GLU A 361 18.97 92.72 -96.18
C GLU A 361 19.88 92.55 -97.40
N GLU A 362 20.64 91.46 -97.46
CA GLU A 362 21.48 91.12 -98.62
C GLU A 362 20.64 90.80 -99.87
N ASN A 363 19.53 90.08 -99.72
CA ASN A 363 18.61 89.77 -100.82
C ASN A 363 17.78 90.98 -101.29
N GLU A 364 17.36 91.87 -100.40
CA GLU A 364 16.65 93.11 -100.77
C GLU A 364 17.58 94.10 -101.50
N LYS A 365 18.88 94.13 -101.16
CA LYS A 365 19.90 94.83 -101.96
C LYS A 365 20.05 94.23 -103.36
N ASN A 366 19.93 92.91 -103.51
CA ASN A 366 20.03 92.23 -104.80
C ASN A 366 18.77 92.41 -105.67
N GLN A 367 17.56 92.46 -105.10
CA GLN A 367 16.32 92.73 -105.84
C GLN A 367 16.17 94.20 -106.29
N ARG A 368 16.75 95.16 -105.56
CA ARG A 368 16.79 96.57 -106.01
C ARG A 368 17.73 96.80 -107.21
N LYS A 369 18.66 95.88 -107.49
CA LYS A 369 19.53 95.93 -108.68
C LYS A 369 18.90 95.35 -109.95
N SER A 370 17.83 94.55 -109.85
CA SER A 370 17.20 93.91 -111.02
C SER A 370 16.02 94.69 -111.61
N ARG A 371 15.42 95.63 -110.88
CA ARG A 371 14.27 96.45 -111.36
C ARG A 371 14.66 97.76 -112.09
N SER A 372 15.95 98.02 -112.32
CA SER A 372 16.45 99.23 -112.98
C SER A 372 17.04 99.00 -114.38
N LYS A 373 16.74 97.87 -115.04
CA LYS A 373 17.37 97.48 -116.33
C LYS A 373 16.43 97.00 -117.45
N SER A 374 15.13 97.30 -117.44
CA SER A 374 14.26 96.94 -118.57
C SER A 374 13.19 98.00 -118.91
N GLU A 375 13.60 99.27 -118.95
CA GLU A 375 13.02 100.27 -119.84
C GLU A 375 14.14 100.72 -120.77
N ILE A 376 14.09 100.26 -122.02
CA ILE A 376 14.47 100.87 -123.31
C ILE A 376 14.18 99.84 -124.40
#